data_AF-A0A380FJG1-F1
#
_entry.id   AF-A0A380FJG1-F1
#
_cell.length_a   1.000
_cell.length_b   1.000
_cell.length_c   1.000
_cell.angle_alpha   90.00
_cell.angle_beta   90.00
_cell.angle_gamma   90.00
#
_symmetry.space_group_name_H-M   'P 1'
#
loop_
_entity.id
_entity.type
_entity.pdbx_description
1 polymer ?
#
loop_
_entity_poly.entity_id
_entity_poly.type
_entity_poly.pdbx_seq_one_letter_code
_entity_poly.pdbx_strand_id
1 'polypeptide(L)'
;MAMNFKILKNENIVAEYTADILRKQFNNNPTTIAGVHLSKDNSPVLDELKKNVDKHAVDFSQINILDYDNNKSFYEALGVPEGQIYEVSF
;
A
#
# COMPACT_ATOMS: atom_id res chain seq x y z
N MET A 1 -21.33 -9.15 7.07
CA MET A 1 -20.34 -8.16 7.54
C MET A 1 -20.87 -6.78 7.24
N ALA A 2 -20.80 -5.86 8.20
CA ALA A 2 -21.19 -4.46 8.01
C ALA A 2 -20.04 -3.67 7.40
N MET A 3 -20.36 -2.61 6.66
CA MET A 3 -19.37 -1.68 6.13
C MET A 3 -18.67 -0.93 7.28
N ASN A 4 -17.34 -0.89 7.27
CA ASN A 4 -16.57 -0.09 8.21
C ASN A 4 -16.26 1.27 7.57
N PHE A 5 -17.02 2.30 7.94
CA PHE A 5 -16.80 3.66 7.48
C PHE A 5 -16.09 4.47 8.57
N LYS A 6 -14.99 5.15 8.21
CA LYS A 6 -14.21 5.95 9.14
C LYS A 6 -14.15 7.40 8.68
N ILE A 7 -14.44 8.31 9.59
CA ILE A 7 -14.28 9.76 9.39
C ILE A 7 -13.09 10.20 10.23
N LEU A 8 -12.13 10.85 9.58
CA LEU A 8 -10.91 11.33 10.20
C LEU A 8 -10.84 12.86 10.05
N LYS A 9 -10.03 13.50 10.91
CA LYS A 9 -10.01 14.96 11.07
C LYS A 9 -9.62 15.72 9.81
N ASN A 10 -8.70 15.18 9.01
CA ASN A 10 -8.18 15.77 7.79
C ASN A 10 -7.52 14.70 6.91
N GLU A 11 -7.15 15.10 5.68
CA GLU A 11 -6.54 14.25 4.66
C GLU A 11 -5.22 13.62 5.10
N ASN A 12 -4.39 14.34 5.87
CA ASN A 12 -3.11 13.81 6.36
C ASN A 12 -3.34 12.61 7.30
N ILE A 13 -4.31 12.72 8.23
CA ILE A 13 -4.64 11.59 9.12
C ILE A 13 -5.26 10.44 8.33
N VAL A 14 -6.03 10.72 7.27
CA VAL A 14 -6.51 9.68 6.35
C VAL A 14 -5.34 8.95 5.70
N ALA A 15 -4.33 9.68 5.23
CA ALA A 15 -3.15 9.11 4.59
C ALA A 15 -2.33 8.25 5.55
N GLU A 16 -2.02 8.78 6.75
CA GLU A 16 -1.30 8.05 7.80
C GLU A 16 -2.03 6.75 8.19
N TYR A 17 -3.35 6.84 8.39
CA TYR A 17 -4.19 5.71 8.75
C TYR A 17 -4.24 4.65 7.64
N THR A 18 -4.37 5.09 6.38
CA THR A 18 -4.42 4.20 5.21
C THR A 18 -3.07 3.49 5.00
N ALA A 19 -1.96 4.23 5.11
CA ALA A 19 -0.61 3.69 5.04
C ALA A 19 -0.35 2.62 6.11
N ASP A 20 -0.79 2.86 7.36
CA ASP A 20 -0.65 1.87 8.43
C ASP A 20 -1.47 0.58 8.16
N ILE A 21 -2.69 0.71 7.63
CA ILE A 21 -3.46 -0.47 7.21
C ILE A 21 -2.73 -1.23 6.11
N LEU A 22 -2.28 -0.55 5.05
CA LEU A 22 -1.57 -1.18 3.93
C LEU A 22 -0.35 -1.94 4.43
N ARG A 23 0.50 -1.29 5.24
CA ARG A 23 1.67 -1.93 5.85
C ARG A 23 1.29 -3.15 6.69
N LYS A 24 0.20 -3.10 7.45
CA LYS A 24 -0.31 -4.25 8.22
C LYS A 24 -0.74 -5.39 7.31
N GLN A 25 -1.39 -5.12 6.18
CA GLN A 25 -1.75 -6.14 5.20
C GLN A 25 -0.52 -6.74 4.53
N PHE A 26 0.49 -5.93 4.24
CA PHE A 26 1.72 -6.40 3.61
C PHE A 26 2.51 -7.35 4.51
N ASN A 27 2.43 -7.15 5.82
CA ASN A 27 3.06 -8.01 6.82
C ASN A 27 2.15 -9.13 7.34
N ASN A 28 1.03 -9.43 6.66
CA ASN A 28 0.09 -10.46 7.09
C ASN A 28 0.43 -11.83 6.46
N ASN A 29 0.34 -12.91 7.24
CA ASN A 29 0.79 -14.28 6.88
C ASN A 29 -0.48 -15.14 6.60
N PRO A 30 -0.62 -15.88 5.46
CA PRO A 30 0.46 -16.56 4.73
C PRO A 30 0.77 -16.19 3.27
N THR A 31 0.05 -15.27 2.62
CA THR A 31 0.46 -14.58 1.37
C THR A 31 -0.59 -13.52 1.11
N THR A 32 -0.20 -12.27 0.87
CA THR A 32 -1.14 -11.18 0.62
C THR A 32 -1.22 -10.88 -0.88
N ILE A 33 -2.44 -10.77 -1.42
CA ILE A 33 -2.69 -10.17 -2.73
C ILE A 33 -3.38 -8.82 -2.48
N ALA A 34 -2.75 -7.72 -2.88
CA ALA A 34 -3.24 -6.37 -2.63
C ALA A 34 -3.46 -5.63 -3.96
N GLY A 35 -4.71 -5.27 -4.24
CA GLY A 35 -5.02 -4.32 -5.31
C GLY A 35 -4.95 -2.90 -4.78
N VAL A 36 -4.08 -2.06 -5.36
CA VAL A 36 -3.90 -0.67 -4.94
C VAL A 36 -4.31 0.27 -6.06
N HIS A 37 -5.27 1.13 -5.73
CA HIS A 37 -5.74 2.24 -6.56
C HIS A 37 -5.99 3.45 -5.65
N LEU A 38 -5.05 4.38 -5.64
CA LEU A 38 -5.09 5.64 -4.90
C LEU A 38 -5.50 6.81 -5.79
N SER A 39 -5.59 6.61 -7.11
CA SER A 39 -5.85 7.64 -8.14
C SER A 39 -4.74 8.71 -8.22
N LYS A 40 -4.66 9.44 -9.34
CA LYS A 40 -3.56 10.40 -9.62
C LYS A 40 -3.48 11.59 -8.66
N ASP A 41 -4.53 11.85 -7.89
CA ASP A 41 -4.45 12.79 -6.78
C ASP A 41 -3.62 12.10 -5.70
N ASN A 42 -2.30 12.31 -5.80
CA ASN A 42 -1.22 11.89 -4.89
C ASN A 42 -1.58 12.20 -3.44
N SER A 43 -2.49 11.42 -2.87
CA SER A 43 -2.74 11.41 -1.45
C SER A 43 -1.41 11.01 -0.80
N PRO A 44 -0.97 11.68 0.27
CA PRO A 44 0.32 11.42 0.91
C PRO A 44 0.47 9.98 1.46
N VAL A 45 -0.48 9.08 1.17
CA VAL A 45 -0.48 7.66 1.50
C VAL A 45 0.81 6.97 1.09
N LEU A 46 1.34 7.19 -0.12
CA LEU A 46 2.59 6.52 -0.55
C LEU A 46 3.80 7.03 0.24
N ASP A 47 3.88 8.33 0.48
CA ASP A 47 4.95 8.93 1.31
C ASP A 47 4.86 8.43 2.76
N GLU A 48 3.66 8.40 3.34
CA GLU A 48 3.41 7.87 4.68
C GLU A 48 3.64 6.36 4.76
N LEU A 49 3.35 5.61 3.70
CA LEU A 49 3.63 4.18 3.60
C LEU A 49 5.13 3.93 3.63
N LYS A 50 5.90 4.69 2.84
CA LYS A 50 7.38 4.62 2.88
C LYS A 50 7.91 4.90 4.27
N LYS A 51 7.50 6.01 4.90
CA LYS A 51 7.88 6.33 6.29
C LYS A 51 7.52 5.21 7.27
N ASN A 52 6.35 4.59 7.10
CA ASN A 52 5.90 3.50 7.96
C ASN A 52 6.73 2.23 7.77
N VAL A 53 7.09 1.87 6.54
CA VAL A 53 7.94 0.72 6.24
C VAL A 53 9.36 0.95 6.75
N ASP A 54 9.91 2.16 6.57
CA ASP A 54 11.23 2.54 7.10
C ASP A 54 11.28 2.41 8.63
N LYS A 55 10.18 2.75 9.32
CA LYS A 55 10.06 2.63 10.78
C LYS A 55 9.73 1.22 11.24
N HIS A 56 8.94 0.48 10.47
CA HIS A 56 8.43 -0.84 10.79
C HIS A 56 8.59 -1.74 9.57
N ALA A 57 9.77 -2.36 9.46
CA ALA A 57 10.14 -3.21 8.33
C ALA A 57 9.06 -4.26 8.03
N VAL A 58 8.87 -4.49 6.74
CA VAL A 58 7.91 -5.46 6.20
C VAL A 58 8.69 -6.50 5.42
N ASP A 59 8.33 -7.77 5.59
CA ASP A 59 8.82 -8.83 4.72
C ASP A 59 7.97 -8.88 3.45
N PHE A 60 8.53 -8.40 2.34
CA PHE A 60 7.85 -8.38 1.05
C PHE A 60 7.94 -9.71 0.28
N SER A 61 8.57 -10.74 0.82
CA SER A 61 8.72 -12.02 0.11
C SER A 61 7.40 -12.73 -0.19
N GLN A 62 6.33 -12.42 0.56
CA GLN A 62 5.02 -13.07 0.43
C GLN A 62 3.87 -12.10 0.09
N ILE A 63 4.16 -11.03 -0.66
CA ILE A 63 3.14 -10.11 -1.19
C ILE A 63 3.02 -10.20 -2.70
N ASN A 64 1.83 -9.93 -3.25
CA ASN A 64 1.60 -9.68 -4.66
C ASN A 64 0.80 -8.38 -4.80
N ILE A 65 1.33 -7.40 -5.52
CA ILE A 65 0.71 -6.09 -5.71
C ILE A 65 0.08 -6.02 -7.10
N LEU A 66 -1.22 -5.82 -7.18
CA LEU A 66 -1.91 -5.43 -8.41
C LEU A 66 -1.95 -3.91 -8.44
N ASP A 67 -1.10 -3.31 -9.27
CA ASP A 67 -0.94 -1.87 -9.39
C ASP A 67 -1.84 -1.32 -10.49
N TYR A 68 -2.86 -0.57 -10.08
CA TYR A 68 -3.83 0.06 -10.98
C TYR A 68 -3.44 1.50 -11.37
N ASP A 69 -2.38 2.05 -10.78
CA ASP A 69 -1.98 3.45 -10.96
C ASP A 69 -0.62 3.63 -11.64
N ASN A 70 0.04 2.54 -12.07
CA ASN A 70 1.37 2.53 -12.69
C ASN A 70 2.47 3.15 -11.80
N ASN A 71 2.41 2.86 -10.50
CA ASN A 71 3.40 3.20 -9.47
C ASN A 71 4.45 2.09 -9.22
N LYS A 72 4.70 1.19 -10.19
CA LYS A 72 5.67 0.08 -10.08
C LYS A 72 7.01 0.49 -9.45
N SER A 73 7.60 1.59 -9.90
CA SER A 73 8.90 2.08 -9.41
C SER A 73 8.90 2.43 -7.91
N PHE A 74 7.76 2.87 -7.37
CA PHE A 74 7.61 3.13 -5.94
C PHE A 74 7.70 1.81 -5.15
N TYR A 75 6.99 0.77 -5.59
CA TYR A 75 6.96 -0.52 -4.88
C TYR A 75 8.31 -1.25 -4.97
N GLU A 76 9.00 -1.15 -6.11
CA GLU A 76 10.38 -1.65 -6.23
C GLU A 76 11.32 -0.94 -5.26
N ALA A 77 11.22 0.40 -5.17
CA ALA A 77 12.03 1.18 -4.23
C ALA A 77 11.68 0.90 -2.75
N LEU A 78 10.46 0.40 -2.48
CA LEU A 78 10.03 -0.04 -1.16
C LEU A 78 10.62 -1.41 -0.78
N GLY A 79 11.10 -2.19 -1.75
CA GLY A 79 11.68 -3.52 -1.56
C GLY A 79 10.77 -4.67 -1.98
N VAL A 80 9.68 -4.40 -2.71
CA VAL A 80 8.84 -5.45 -3.29
C VAL A 80 9.57 -6.05 -4.49
N PRO A 81 9.73 -7.39 -4.56
CA PRO A 81 10.38 -8.01 -5.70
C PRO A 81 9.61 -7.77 -7.00
N GLU A 82 10.32 -7.48 -8.09
CA GLU A 82 9.71 -7.10 -9.38
C GLU A 82 8.68 -8.13 -9.88
N GLY A 83 8.98 -9.43 -9.72
CA GLY A 83 8.08 -10.52 -10.13
C GLY A 83 6.76 -10.61 -9.34
N GLN A 84 6.58 -9.77 -8.32
CA GLN A 84 5.42 -9.70 -7.45
C GLN A 84 4.61 -8.41 -7.66
N ILE A 85 4.98 -7.58 -8.63
CA ILE A 85 4.26 -6.35 -9.01
C ILE A 85 3.63 -6.57 -10.38
N TYR A 86 2.31 -6.49 -10.44
CA TYR A 86 1.52 -6.72 -11.64
C TYR A 86 0.85 -5.41 -12.06
N GLU A 87 1.24 -4.91 -13.23
CA GLU A 87 0.53 -3.79 -13.86
C GLU A 87 -0.82 -4.28 -14.40
N VAL A 88 -1.90 -3.57 -14.06
CA VAL A 88 -3.23 -3.90 -14.56
C VAL A 88 -3.62 -2.92 -15.65
N SER A 89 -3.53 -3.35 -16.91
CA SER A 89 -3.96 -2.58 -18.07
C SER A 89 -5.44 -2.82 -18.38
N PHE A 90 -6.21 -1.74 -18.61
CA PHE A 90 -7.58 -1.80 -19.12
C PHE A 90 -7.68 -1.25 -20.54
#